data_AF-A0A653YWE5-F1
#
_entry.id   AF-A0A653YWE5-F1
#
_cell.length_a   1.000
_cell.length_b   1.000
_cell.length_c   1.000
_cell.angle_alpha   90.00
_cell.angle_beta   90.00
_cell.angle_gamma   90.00
#
_symmetry.space_group_name_H-M   'P 1'
#
loop_
_entity.id
_entity.type
_entity.pdbx_description
1 polymer ?
#
loop_
_entity_poly.entity_id
_entity_poly.type
_entity_poly.pdbx_seq_one_letter_code
_entity_poly.pdbx_strand_id
1 'polypeptide(L)'
;MDVNCESLAEVRAQIDRLDRQIVALLAERGRYVSQAARFKASSTEVPAPDRVAQVLAKVGALAEQEGANPQVVAQVYLAMIGAFIEAELAEHARLERG
;
A
#
# COMPACT_ATOMS: atom_id res chain seq x y z
N MET A 1 4.33 -0.55 23.73
CA MET A 1 5.33 -1.60 24.01
C MET A 1 6.67 -1.02 23.63
N ASP A 2 7.54 -0.75 24.60
CA ASP A 2 8.88 -0.24 24.32
C ASP A 2 9.66 -1.30 23.53
N VAL A 3 10.00 -0.96 22.28
CA VAL A 3 10.84 -1.79 21.43
C VAL A 3 12.29 -1.47 21.78
N ASN A 4 12.81 -2.09 22.83
CA ASN A 4 14.22 -1.94 23.17
C ASN A 4 15.01 -3.11 22.55
N CYS A 5 15.92 -2.79 21.64
CA CYS A 5 16.89 -3.71 21.08
C CYS A 5 18.27 -3.38 21.64
N GLU A 6 19.05 -4.39 22.02
CA GLU A 6 20.39 -4.21 22.60
C GLU A 6 21.49 -4.21 21.54
N SER A 7 21.16 -4.58 20.29
CA SER A 7 22.10 -4.57 19.18
C SER A 7 21.46 -4.21 17.84
N LEU A 8 22.29 -3.76 16.90
CA LEU A 8 21.87 -3.54 15.50
C LEU A 8 21.35 -4.84 14.84
N ALA A 9 21.88 -5.99 15.25
CA ALA A 9 21.42 -7.29 14.75
C ALA A 9 19.99 -7.58 15.19
N GLU A 10 19.64 -7.28 16.44
CA GLU A 10 18.26 -7.41 16.94
C GLU A 10 17.30 -6.44 16.25
N VAL A 11 17.70 -5.19 16.04
CA VAL A 11 16.90 -4.22 15.29
C VAL A 11 16.57 -4.76 13.90
N ARG A 12 17.58 -5.25 13.18
CA ARG A 12 17.40 -5.83 11.84
C ARG A 12 16.48 -7.05 11.86
N ALA A 13 16.64 -7.94 12.83
CA ALA A 13 15.77 -9.11 12.97
C ALA A 13 14.30 -8.72 13.24
N GLN A 14 14.07 -7.65 14.01
CA GLN A 14 12.71 -7.12 14.22
C GLN A 14 12.15 -6.47 12.95
N ILE A 15 12.96 -5.72 12.20
CA ILE A 15 12.56 -5.17 10.91
C ILE A 15 12.21 -6.30 9.93
N ASP A 16 13.05 -7.32 9.78
CA ASP A 16 12.78 -8.46 8.91
C ASP A 16 11.47 -9.19 9.28
N ARG A 17 11.15 -9.26 10.58
CA ARG A 17 9.88 -9.80 11.08
C ARG A 17 8.70 -8.92 10.68
N LEU A 18 8.83 -7.61 10.75
CA LEU A 18 7.81 -6.66 10.32
C LEU A 18 7.63 -6.67 8.81
N ASP A 19 8.71 -6.74 8.04
CA ASP A 19 8.68 -6.78 6.58
C ASP A 19 7.90 -8.00 6.07
N ARG A 20 8.05 -9.17 6.72
CA ARG A 20 7.22 -10.34 6.40
C ARG A 20 5.72 -10.08 6.57
N GLN A 21 5.33 -9.34 7.61
CA GLN A 21 3.92 -8.98 7.85
C GLN A 21 3.45 -7.93 6.86
N ILE A 22 4.27 -6.90 6.59
CA ILE A 22 3.97 -5.85 5.62
C ILE A 22 3.75 -6.46 4.24
N VAL A 23 4.63 -7.34 3.77
CA VAL A 23 4.48 -8.00 2.46
C VAL A 23 3.22 -8.85 2.40
N ALA A 24 2.89 -9.60 3.47
CA ALA A 24 1.64 -10.37 3.51
C ALA A 24 0.39 -9.47 3.42
N LEU A 25 0.38 -8.34 4.13
CA LEU A 25 -0.70 -7.36 4.08
C LEU A 25 -0.79 -6.67 2.70
N LEU A 26 0.36 -6.38 2.07
CA LEU A 26 0.40 -5.84 0.72
C LEU A 26 -0.17 -6.83 -0.31
N ALA A 27 0.16 -8.11 -0.20
CA ALA A 27 -0.40 -9.15 -1.05
C ALA A 27 -1.92 -9.27 -0.87
N GLU A 28 -2.42 -9.21 0.37
CA GLU A 28 -3.85 -9.16 0.65
C GLU A 28 -4.53 -7.92 0.07
N ARG A 29 -3.95 -6.74 0.30
CA ARG A 29 -4.45 -5.48 -0.27
C ARG A 29 -4.50 -5.56 -1.79
N GLY A 30 -3.47 -6.12 -2.43
CA GLY A 30 -3.39 -6.32 -3.87
C GLY A 30 -4.51 -7.19 -4.41
N ARG A 31 -4.87 -8.28 -3.71
CA ARG A 31 -6.03 -9.12 -4.08
C ARG A 31 -7.34 -8.34 -4.11
N TYR A 32 -7.54 -7.38 -3.20
CA TYR A 32 -8.74 -6.52 -3.21
C TYR A 32 -8.68 -5.45 -4.31
N VAL A 33 -7.51 -4.89 -4.57
CA VAL A 33 -7.30 -3.97 -5.70
C VAL A 33 -7.65 -4.67 -7.02
N SER A 34 -7.09 -5.85 -7.29
CA SER A 34 -7.41 -6.64 -8.49
C SER A 34 -8.89 -7.01 -8.60
N GLN A 35 -9.59 -7.22 -7.48
CA GLN A 35 -11.04 -7.41 -7.48
C GLN A 35 -11.78 -6.11 -7.83
N ALA A 36 -11.35 -4.97 -7.28
CA ALA A 36 -11.91 -3.67 -7.59
C ALA A 36 -11.79 -3.34 -9.09
N ALA A 37 -10.69 -3.74 -9.73
CA ALA A 37 -10.49 -3.59 -11.18
C ALA A 37 -11.61 -4.27 -12.02
N ARG A 38 -12.20 -5.38 -11.55
CA ARG A 38 -13.31 -6.06 -12.25
C ARG A 38 -14.60 -5.24 -12.28
N PHE A 39 -14.77 -4.28 -11.38
CA PHE A 39 -15.93 -3.40 -11.33
C PHE A 39 -15.72 -2.10 -12.13
N LYS A 40 -14.49 -1.82 -12.59
CA LYS A 40 -14.17 -0.67 -13.44
C LYS A 40 -14.45 -1.07 -14.88
N ALA A 41 -15.33 -0.32 -15.56
CA ALA A 41 -15.76 -0.64 -16.92
C ALA A 41 -14.72 -0.26 -17.98
N SER A 42 -13.78 0.64 -17.63
CA SER A 42 -12.76 1.16 -18.53
C SER A 42 -11.45 1.45 -17.79
N SER A 43 -10.31 1.34 -18.49
CA SER A 43 -8.99 1.72 -18.00
C SER A 43 -8.89 3.19 -17.58
N THR A 44 -9.79 4.05 -18.08
CA THR A 44 -9.91 5.47 -17.69
C THR A 44 -10.47 5.67 -16.27
N GLU A 45 -11.11 4.66 -15.68
CA GLU A 45 -11.61 4.68 -14.29
C GLU A 45 -10.58 4.14 -13.30
N VAL A 46 -9.42 3.68 -13.78
CA VAL A 46 -8.32 3.19 -12.93
C VAL A 46 -7.77 4.30 -12.03
N PRO A 47 -7.50 5.52 -12.54
CA PRO A 47 -7.12 6.65 -11.70
C PRO A 47 -8.36 7.22 -10.99
N ALA A 48 -8.44 7.06 -9.67
CA ALA A 48 -9.51 7.61 -8.84
C ALA A 48 -8.93 8.65 -7.87
N PRO A 49 -8.65 9.90 -8.31
CA PRO A 49 -7.94 10.90 -7.52
C PRO A 49 -8.65 11.21 -6.18
N ASP A 50 -9.98 11.29 -6.18
CA ASP A 50 -10.76 11.48 -4.96
C ASP A 50 -10.58 10.32 -3.98
N ARG A 51 -10.48 9.09 -4.50
CA ARG A 51 -10.24 7.92 -3.66
C ARG A 51 -8.84 7.94 -3.07
N VAL A 52 -7.83 8.38 -3.82
CA VAL A 52 -6.46 8.55 -3.30
C VAL A 52 -6.45 9.55 -2.17
N ALA A 53 -7.07 10.73 -2.35
CA ALA A 53 -7.15 11.76 -1.32
C ALA A 53 -7.82 11.24 -0.03
N GLN A 54 -8.92 10.49 -0.15
CA GLN A 54 -9.60 9.86 0.99
C GLN A 54 -8.71 8.86 1.72
N VAL A 55 -7.95 8.02 0.99
CA VAL A 55 -7.05 7.07 1.60
C VAL A 55 -5.93 7.80 2.35
N LEU A 56 -5.35 8.85 1.76
CA LEU A 56 -4.29 9.65 2.39
C LEU A 56 -4.75 10.35 3.66
N ALA A 57 -5.95 10.94 3.64
CA ALA A 57 -6.54 11.53 4.85
C ALA A 57 -6.74 10.48 5.96
N LYS A 58 -7.27 9.30 5.61
CA LYS A 58 -7.49 8.21 6.57
C LYS A 58 -6.18 7.70 7.19
N VAL A 59 -5.15 7.49 6.37
CA VAL A 59 -3.88 6.91 6.85
C VAL A 59 -3.05 7.94 7.61
N GLY A 60 -3.20 9.23 7.30
CA GLY A 60 -2.65 10.31 8.12
C GLY A 60 -3.22 10.28 9.54
N ALA A 61 -4.55 10.18 9.68
CA ALA A 61 -5.19 10.06 10.99
C ALA A 61 -4.78 8.76 11.73
N LEU A 62 -4.65 7.63 11.02
CA LEU A 62 -4.15 6.39 11.61
C LEU A 62 -2.68 6.52 12.06
N ALA A 63 -1.85 7.22 11.31
CA ALA A 63 -0.45 7.45 11.68
C ALA A 63 -0.35 8.20 13.02
N GLU A 64 -1.17 9.24 13.19
CA GLU A 64 -1.23 10.00 14.45
C GLU A 64 -1.68 9.11 15.62
N GLN A 65 -2.70 8.26 15.41
CA GLN A 65 -3.21 7.33 16.43
C GLN A 65 -2.17 6.30 16.87
N GLU A 66 -1.38 5.79 15.93
CA GLU A 66 -0.36 4.77 16.17
C GLU A 66 1.01 5.37 16.57
N GLY A 67 1.12 6.70 16.67
CA GLY A 67 2.39 7.39 16.98
C GLY A 67 3.43 7.33 15.85
N ALA A 68 3.01 7.01 14.62
CA ALA A 68 3.86 7.01 13.44
C ALA A 68 3.98 8.42 12.85
N ASN A 69 5.06 8.67 12.10
CA ASN A 69 5.24 9.94 11.38
C ASN A 69 4.23 10.02 10.21
N PRO A 70 3.28 10.98 10.21
CA PRO A 70 2.25 11.06 9.18
C PRO A 70 2.81 11.29 7.77
N GLN A 71 3.91 12.03 7.65
CA GLN A 71 4.55 12.28 6.35
C GLN A 71 5.15 10.99 5.78
N VAL A 72 5.80 10.18 6.62
CA VAL A 72 6.36 8.88 6.18
C VAL A 72 5.23 7.96 5.73
N VAL A 73 4.16 7.85 6.51
CA VAL A 73 2.99 7.03 6.16
C VAL A 73 2.36 7.50 4.85
N ALA A 74 2.15 8.80 4.67
CA ALA A 74 1.58 9.36 3.44
C ALA A 74 2.42 9.01 2.20
N GLN A 75 3.75 9.14 2.27
CA GLN A 75 4.64 8.81 1.15
C GLN A 75 4.63 7.31 0.80
N VAL A 76 4.65 6.44 1.81
CA VAL A 76 4.53 4.99 1.61
C VAL A 76 3.21 4.64 0.92
N TYR A 77 2.10 5.25 1.36
CA TYR A 77 0.79 5.00 0.76
C TYR A 77 0.68 5.55 -0.66
N LEU A 78 1.24 6.73 -0.96
CA LEU A 78 1.31 7.29 -2.31
C LEU A 78 2.03 6.33 -3.27
N ALA A 79 3.25 5.90 -2.89
CA ALA A 79 4.04 4.98 -3.70
C ALA A 79 3.33 3.64 -3.90
N MET A 80 2.76 3.08 -2.83
CA MET A 80 2.00 1.83 -2.89
C MET A 80 0.80 1.95 -3.84
N ILE A 81 0.02 3.02 -3.74
CA ILE A 81 -1.14 3.26 -4.61
C ILE A 81 -0.70 3.37 -6.07
N GLY A 82 0.37 4.14 -6.34
CA GLY A 82 0.94 4.26 -7.69
C GLY A 82 1.33 2.91 -8.27
N ALA A 83 2.08 2.10 -7.52
CA ALA A 83 2.51 0.77 -7.95
C ALA A 83 1.32 -0.16 -8.27
N PHE A 84 0.24 -0.08 -7.49
CA PHE A 84 -0.97 -0.86 -7.76
C PHE A 84 -1.69 -0.40 -9.03
N ILE A 85 -1.80 0.91 -9.26
CA ILE A 85 -2.38 1.46 -10.49
C ILE A 85 -1.57 1.01 -11.71
N GLU A 86 -0.24 1.10 -11.64
CA GLU A 86 0.64 0.64 -12.72
C GLU A 86 0.48 -0.86 -13.00
N ALA A 87 0.39 -1.68 -11.96
CA ALA A 87 0.16 -3.11 -12.09
C ALA A 87 -1.22 -3.43 -12.71
N GLU A 88 -2.27 -2.70 -12.32
CA GLU A 88 -3.60 -2.83 -12.95
C GLU A 88 -3.55 -2.49 -14.44
N LEU A 89 -2.97 -1.34 -14.81
CA LEU A 89 -2.86 -0.90 -16.20
C LEU A 89 -2.08 -1.90 -17.07
N ALA A 90 -0.99 -2.47 -16.53
CA ALA A 90 -0.20 -3.49 -17.23
C ALA A 90 -1.01 -4.77 -17.49
N GLU A 91 -1.81 -5.22 -16.53
CA GLU A 91 -2.65 -6.41 -16.68
C GLU A 91 -3.80 -6.18 -17.67
N HIS A 92 -4.48 -5.03 -17.60
CA HIS A 92 -5.50 -4.66 -18.59
C HIS A 92 -4.93 -4.65 -20.02
N ALA A 93 -3.77 -4.02 -20.22
CA ALA A 93 -3.12 -3.99 -21.53
C ALA A 93 -2.70 -5.38 -22.03
N ARG A 94 -2.40 -6.33 -21.12
CA ARG A 94 -2.11 -7.72 -21.48
C ARG A 94 -3.36 -8.46 -21.96
N LEU A 95 -4.51 -8.23 -21.31
CA LEU A 95 -5.79 -8.84 -21.64
C LEU A 95 -6.39 -8.31 -22.96
N GLU A 96 -6.16 -7.03 -23.31
CA GLU A 96 -6.63 -6.46 -24.59
C GLU A 96 -5.83 -6.93 -25.82
N ARG A 97 -4.62 -7.46 -25.63
CA ARG A 97 -3.73 -7.93 -26.70
C ARG A 97 -3.82 -9.43 -27.00
N GLY A 98 -4.55 -10.20 -26.19
CA GLY A 98 -4.73 -11.65 -26.33
C GLY A 98 -6.13 -11.99 -26.80
#